data_AF-A0A3M8DEJ1-F1
#
_entry.id   AF-A0A3M8DEJ1-F1
#
_cell.length_a   1.000
_cell.length_b   1.000
_cell.length_c   1.000
_cell.angle_alpha   90.00
_cell.angle_beta   90.00
_cell.angle_gamma   90.00
#
_symmetry.space_group_name_H-M   'P 1'
#
loop_
_entity.id
_entity.type
_entity.pdbx_description
1 polymer ?
#
loop_
_entity_poly.entity_id
_entity_poly.type
_entity_poly.pdbx_seq_one_letter_code
_entity_poly.pdbx_strand_id
1 'polypeptide(L)' 'MEQYAEFFTTWREAASIRKKMNSSNIPYSLRQLPGKSNLLFVFPKVSISQYVYLHIIFGTKAGGAKR' A
#
# COMPACT_ATOMS: atom_id res chain seq x y z
N MET A 1 -15.92 10.39 1.07
CA MET A 1 -14.90 10.38 2.14
C MET A 1 -13.63 9.76 1.57
N GLU A 2 -12.53 10.50 1.56
CA GLU A 2 -11.22 9.99 1.14
C GLU A 2 -10.49 9.40 2.35
N GLN A 3 -9.75 8.32 2.14
CA GLN A 3 -8.96 7.63 3.15
C GLN A 3 -7.48 7.72 2.83
N TYR A 4 -6.69 7.68 3.90
CA TYR A 4 -5.24 7.52 3.86
C TYR A 4 -4.92 6.06 4.18
N ALA A 5 -4.03 5.43 3.41
CA ALA A 5 -3.60 4.06 3.68
C ALA A 5 -2.10 3.87 3.46
N GLU A 6 -1.49 3.09 4.34
CA GLU A 6 -0.09 2.70 4.26
C GLU A 6 0.05 1.19 4.43
N PHE A 7 0.99 0.60 3.70
CA PHE A 7 1.26 -0.84 3.79
C PHE A 7 2.74 -1.14 3.71
N PHE A 8 3.22 -1.96 4.64
CA PHE A 8 4.59 -2.44 4.64
C PHE A 8 4.71 -3.69 3.79
N THR A 9 5.76 -3.75 2.97
CA THR A 9 6.05 -4.92 2.13
C THR A 9 7.54 -5.19 2.09
N THR A 10 7.91 -6.42 1.79
CA THR A 10 9.29 -6.72 1.35
C THR A 10 9.45 -6.37 -0.14
N TRP A 11 10.70 -6.29 -0.62
CA TRP A 11 10.99 -6.14 -2.06
C TRP A 11 10.38 -7.23 -2.92
N ARG A 12 10.43 -8.49 -2.46
CA ARG A 12 9.86 -9.65 -3.16
C ARG A 12 8.34 -9.49 -3.34
N GLU A 13 7.67 -8.99 -2.32
CA GLU A 13 6.22 -8.79 -2.33
C GLU A 13 5.82 -7.56 -3.16
N ALA A 14 6.60 -6.48 -3.09
CA ALA A 14 6.36 -5.26 -3.84
C ALA A 14 6.25 -5.51 -5.36
N ALA A 15 7.09 -6.40 -5.91
CA ALA A 15 7.03 -6.77 -7.32
C ALA A 15 5.70 -7.46 -7.70
N SER A 16 5.21 -8.36 -6.84
CA SER A 16 3.93 -9.05 -7.05
C SER A 16 2.75 -8.09 -6.90
N ILE A 17 2.78 -7.23 -5.88
CA ILE A 17 1.76 -6.23 -5.61
C ILE A 17 1.68 -5.22 -6.76
N ARG A 18 2.81 -4.75 -7.27
CA ARG A 18 2.85 -3.83 -8.41
C ARG A 18 2.19 -4.41 -9.65
N LYS A 19 2.37 -5.72 -9.92
CA LYS A 19 1.66 -6.42 -11.00
C LYS A 19 0.14 -6.45 -10.76
N LYS A 20 -0.30 -6.76 -9.54
CA LYS A 20 -1.73 -6.77 -9.18
C LYS A 20 -2.36 -5.38 -9.26
N MET A 21 -1.60 -4.32 -8.95
CA MET A 21 -2.08 -2.94 -9.00
C MET A 21 -2.03 -2.28 -10.37
N ASN A 22 -1.36 -2.89 -11.36
CA ASN A 22 -1.22 -2.30 -12.68
C ASN A 22 -2.59 -2.10 -13.37
N SER A 23 -3.61 -2.86 -12.99
CA SER A 23 -4.97 -2.75 -13.49
C SER A 23 -5.84 -1.72 -12.77
N SER A 24 -5.45 -1.26 -11.57
CA SER A 24 -6.35 -0.48 -10.70
C SER A 24 -6.20 1.03 -10.82
N ASN A 25 -5.21 1.54 -11.56
CA ASN A 25 -4.94 2.98 -11.76
C ASN A 25 -5.01 3.83 -10.47
N ILE A 26 -4.71 3.23 -9.32
CA ILE A 26 -4.72 3.90 -8.01
C ILE A 26 -3.37 4.60 -7.84
N PRO A 27 -3.33 5.92 -7.60
CA PRO A 27 -2.09 6.62 -7.32
C PRO A 27 -1.46 6.17 -6.00
N TYR A 28 -0.16 5.89 -6.01
CA TYR A 28 0.60 5.56 -4.81
C TYR A 28 2.03 6.11 -4.88
N SER A 29 2.65 6.26 -3.72
CA SER A 29 4.09 6.53 -3.59
C SER A 29 4.77 5.35 -2.92
N LEU A 30 5.97 5.00 -3.39
CA LEU A 30 6.80 3.97 -2.76
C LEU A 30 7.92 4.66 -1.97
N ARG A 31 8.07 4.32 -0.69
CA ARG A 31 9.14 4.83 0.17
C ARG A 31 9.92 3.67 0.76
N GLN A 32 11.24 3.73 0.74
CA GLN A 32 12.07 2.84 1.54
C GLN A 32 12.37 3.52 2.88
N LEU A 33 12.15 2.82 3.99
CA LEU A 33 12.49 3.38 5.29
C LEU A 33 14.01 3.25 5.55
N PRO A 34 14.69 4.30 6.04
CA PRO A 34 16.10 4.25 6.37
C PRO A 34 16.42 3.10 7.32
N GLY A 35 17.45 2.31 7.02
CA GLY A 35 17.87 1.18 7.86
C GLY A 35 16.94 -0.02 7.84
N LYS A 36 15.87 -0.02 7.03
CA LYS A 36 14.96 -1.16 6.87
C LYS A 36 15.01 -1.69 5.43
N SER A 37 15.02 -3.01 5.30
CA SER A 37 14.90 -3.71 4.00
C SER A 37 13.47 -3.72 3.46
N ASN A 38 12.53 -3.12 4.20
CA ASN A 38 11.11 -3.08 3.85
C ASN A 38 10.75 -1.79 3.12
N LEU A 39 9.81 -1.92 2.20
CA LEU A 39 9.18 -0.85 1.46
C LEU A 39 7.85 -0.47 2.10
N LEU A 40 7.48 0.79 1.92
CA LEU A 40 6.22 1.37 2.35
C LEU A 40 5.49 1.88 1.11
N PHE A 41 4.31 1.32 0.84
CA PHE A 41 3.37 1.88 -0.11
C PHE A 41 2.49 2.90 0.62
N VAL A 42 2.42 4.11 0.07
CA VAL A 42 1.62 5.22 0.61
C VAL A 42 0.54 5.60 -0.40
N PHE A 43 -0.71 5.57 0.06
CA PHE A 43 -1.90 5.91 -0.71
C PHE A 43 -2.56 7.15 -0.09
N PRO A 44 -2.24 8.36 -0.59
CA PRO A 44 -2.61 9.60 0.08
C PRO A 44 -4.12 9.90 0.01
N LYS A 45 -4.78 9.48 -1.07
CA LYS A 45 -6.21 9.71 -1.32
C LYS A 45 -6.81 8.51 -2.02
N VAL A 46 -7.58 7.71 -1.28
CA VAL A 46 -8.32 6.58 -1.84
C VAL A 46 -9.79 6.62 -1.44
N SER A 47 -10.68 6.20 -2.34
CA SER A 47 -12.08 5.98 -2.01
C SER A 47 -12.23 4.79 -1.05
N ILE A 48 -13.39 4.66 -0.39
CA ILE A 48 -13.67 3.53 0.52
C ILE A 48 -13.52 2.19 -0.23
N SER A 49 -14.01 2.08 -1.46
CA SER A 49 -13.89 0.87 -2.26
C SER A 49 -12.43 0.53 -2.57
N GLN A 50 -11.61 1.54 -2.90
CA GLN A 50 -10.17 1.37 -3.11
C GLN A 50 -9.47 0.96 -1.81
N TYR A 51 -9.84 1.55 -0.67
CA TYR A 51 -9.30 1.20 0.64
C TYR A 51 -9.54 -0.28 0.99
N VAL A 52 -10.75 -0.78 0.77
CA VAL A 52 -11.10 -2.20 0.97
C VAL A 52 -10.30 -3.09 0.01
N TYR A 53 -10.24 -2.72 -1.28
CA TYR A 53 -9.46 -3.45 -2.27
C TYR A 53 -7.97 -3.56 -1.91
N LEU A 54 -7.37 -2.48 -1.41
CA LEU A 54 -5.99 -2.47 -0.95
C LEU A 54 -5.79 -3.40 0.25
N HIS A 55 -6.72 -3.46 1.20
CA HIS A 55 -6.65 -4.43 2.30
C HIS A 55 -6.73 -5.88 1.83
N ILE A 56 -7.42 -6.16 0.72
CA ILE A 56 -7.44 -7.50 0.11
C ILE A 56 -6.07 -7.81 -0.54
N ILE A 57 -5.45 -6.86 -1.24
CA ILE A 57 -4.15 -7.07 -1.89
C ILE A 57 -3.02 -7.24 -0.88
N PHE A 58 -2.96 -6.33 0.10
CA PHE A 58 -1.87 -6.24 1.06
C PHE A 58 -2.10 -7.13 2.30
N GLY A 59 -3.33 -7.58 2.53
CA GLY A 59 -3.71 -8.41 3.68
C GLY A 59 -3.61 -7.67 5.01
N THR A 60 -3.22 -8.36 6.07
CA THR A 60 -3.04 -7.80 7.43
C THR A 60 -1.81 -6.90 7.58
N LYS A 61 -1.10 -6.59 6.49
CA LYS A 61 0.16 -5.81 6.48
C LYS A 61 -0.04 -4.31 6.41
N ALA A 62 -1.23 -3.84 6.81
CA ALA A 62 -1.49 -2.42 6.98
C ALA A 62 -0.42 -1.84 7.91
N GLY A 63 0.37 -0.92 7.38
CA GLY A 63 1.23 -0.06 8.18
C GLY A 63 0.29 0.80 8.98
N GLY A 64 0.10 0.40 10.23
CA GLY A 64 -1.02 0.86 11.04
C GLY A 64 -1.23 2.36 10.89
N ALA A 65 -2.44 2.73 10.48
CA ALA A 65 -3.04 4.00 10.84
C ALA A 65 -3.22 4.03 12.37
N LYS A 66 -2.10 4.10 13.11
CA LYS A 66 -2.07 4.50 14.50
C LYS A 66 -1.59 5.95 14.51
N ARG A 67 -2.56 6.85 14.43
CA ARG A 67 -2.49 8.06 15.25
C ARG A 67 -2.75 7.65 16.69
#